data_AF-A0A6A0I161-F1
#
_entry.id   AF-A0A6A0I161-F1
#
_cell.length_a   1.000
_cell.length_b   1.000
_cell.length_c   1.000
_cell.angle_alpha   90.00
_cell.angle_beta   90.00
_cell.angle_gamma   90.00
#
_symmetry.space_group_name_H-M   'P 1'
#
loop_
_entity.id
_entity.type
_entity.pdbx_description
1 polymer ?
#
loop_
_entity_poly.entity_id
_entity_poly.type
_entity_poly.pdbx_seq_one_letter_code
_entity_poly.pdbx_strand_id
1 'polypeptide(L)'
;MVSMKVVILAGASGARLLPLTQILPKPLLPVANTPMAIHVVQHLKRSGFTDLIFCLDRENTALMEVLGNGDPWDVVIRYAVEDRPAGTGGALHQLAGLLANEPFIVMGCNVLFNFNLRDLVKQHIRSLADATVLVSKLSAVYDWGRSEVVEVSENGRMARINRGDGVIQSSRFFPLGIYCFQPSVFQHYRQGESFLDIKEQLLPRLLEAGLKVNAQQLTGEWQDLFNLSDYMKLNEGVLSGRFGNITYHQQISPNVWAGPNVRIGSRVNFISPVVIGDNTVIDDDVQIIGPVAIGADCFVGKGATLRESTLWNRSRVAEGSWIERSVIARDSTVGPRQYLKGTVVVKNQLHAATVNLLEKNYNITTIASAKPAPALAGQQRRRLYNFSKRGMDLFFALFLFMFFLPIMGVLAAAIKLDSPGPVFFRQRRCGLGGREFFMFKFRSMVQDAAQRQHELKHLNQVDGPIFKIENDPRMTRVGKILRKFSLDEIPQLINILRGEMSFVGPRPLARKELKFEPSWSETRLQVKPGLTGLWQVNGRSDSSFRDWVAMDKYYATHQSLLLDLKILFKTPFNVLLGAGAY
;
A
#
# COMPACT_ATOMS: atom_id res chain seq x y z
N MET A 1 -33.90 11.68 -17.22
CA MET A 1 -32.49 11.28 -16.98
C MET A 1 -31.91 10.86 -18.32
N VAL A 2 -30.74 11.36 -18.70
CA VAL A 2 -30.06 10.87 -19.92
C VAL A 2 -29.66 9.42 -19.66
N SER A 3 -30.24 8.50 -20.44
CA SER A 3 -29.76 7.12 -20.53
C SER A 3 -28.39 7.17 -21.18
N MET A 4 -27.41 6.45 -20.64
CA MET A 4 -26.03 6.53 -21.14
C MET A 4 -25.40 5.16 -21.10
N LYS A 5 -24.79 4.76 -22.21
CA LYS A 5 -24.07 3.50 -22.32
C LYS A 5 -22.71 3.60 -21.65
N VAL A 6 -22.32 2.52 -20.96
CA VAL A 6 -20.99 2.37 -20.40
C VAL A 6 -20.29 1.24 -21.11
N VAL A 7 -19.17 1.54 -21.76
CA VAL A 7 -18.28 0.58 -22.39
C VAL A 7 -17.20 0.17 -21.40
N ILE A 8 -17.09 -1.13 -21.14
CA ILE A 8 -16.15 -1.74 -20.22
C ILE A 8 -15.10 -2.50 -21.03
N LEU A 9 -13.87 -2.01 -21.01
CA LEU A 9 -12.72 -2.65 -21.63
C LEU A 9 -12.20 -3.78 -20.73
N ALA A 10 -12.47 -5.03 -21.13
CA ALA A 10 -12.17 -6.24 -20.36
C ALA A 10 -11.23 -7.21 -21.11
N GLY A 11 -10.61 -6.80 -22.22
CA GLY A 11 -9.66 -7.58 -23.03
C GLY A 11 -8.17 -7.38 -22.71
N ALA A 12 -7.80 -6.93 -21.51
CA ALA A 12 -6.39 -6.64 -21.19
C ALA A 12 -5.66 -7.87 -20.62
N SER A 13 -4.51 -8.23 -21.23
CA SER A 13 -3.71 -9.43 -20.90
C SER A 13 -3.19 -9.54 -19.46
N GLY A 14 -3.23 -8.46 -18.68
CA GLY A 14 -2.92 -8.50 -17.24
C GLY A 14 -1.50 -8.99 -16.89
N ALA A 15 -0.51 -8.81 -17.77
CA ALA A 15 0.84 -9.37 -17.64
C ALA A 15 1.57 -9.03 -16.32
N ARG A 16 1.24 -7.89 -15.68
CA ARG A 16 1.81 -7.47 -14.39
C ARG A 16 1.27 -8.24 -13.17
N LEU A 17 0.23 -9.04 -13.38
CA LEU A 17 -0.39 -9.88 -12.36
C LEU A 17 -0.04 -11.35 -12.54
N LEU A 18 0.88 -11.68 -13.45
CA LEU A 18 1.38 -13.04 -13.58
C LEU A 18 1.99 -13.51 -12.25
N PRO A 19 1.71 -14.76 -11.82
CA PRO A 19 1.03 -15.81 -12.57
C PRO A 19 -0.50 -15.86 -12.40
N LEU A 20 -1.11 -14.96 -11.64
CA LEU A 20 -2.57 -15.01 -11.35
C LEU A 20 -3.40 -14.96 -12.64
N THR A 21 -2.98 -14.11 -13.58
CA THR A 21 -3.66 -13.92 -14.87
C THR A 21 -3.48 -15.07 -15.86
N GLN A 22 -2.63 -16.05 -15.58
CA GLN A 22 -2.62 -17.34 -16.30
C GLN A 22 -3.72 -18.30 -15.83
N ILE A 23 -4.23 -18.10 -14.60
CA ILE A 23 -5.23 -18.99 -14.00
C ILE A 23 -6.63 -18.43 -14.25
N LEU A 24 -6.81 -17.13 -14.03
CA LEU A 24 -8.05 -16.43 -14.27
C LEU A 24 -7.76 -15.08 -14.91
N PRO A 25 -8.51 -14.68 -15.94
CA PRO A 25 -8.31 -13.37 -16.54
C PRO A 25 -8.62 -12.28 -15.54
N LYS A 26 -8.02 -11.10 -15.75
CA LYS A 26 -8.08 -9.98 -14.80
C LYS A 26 -9.50 -9.63 -14.32
N PRO A 27 -10.55 -9.57 -15.17
CA PRO A 27 -11.93 -9.32 -14.74
C PRO A 27 -12.53 -10.40 -13.83
N LEU A 28 -11.99 -11.62 -13.85
CA LEU A 28 -12.46 -12.76 -13.08
C LEU A 28 -11.63 -13.03 -11.81
N LEU A 29 -10.58 -12.24 -11.55
CA LEU A 29 -9.84 -12.34 -10.30
C LEU A 29 -10.77 -12.08 -9.11
N PRO A 30 -10.80 -12.96 -8.10
CA PRO A 30 -11.71 -12.82 -6.97
C PRO A 30 -11.20 -11.71 -6.03
N VAL A 31 -12.04 -10.74 -5.74
CA VAL A 31 -11.81 -9.69 -4.72
C VAL A 31 -12.86 -9.90 -3.64
N ALA A 32 -12.43 -10.26 -2.43
CA ALA A 32 -13.29 -10.71 -1.34
C ALA A 32 -14.29 -11.80 -1.80
N ASN A 33 -13.76 -12.86 -2.42
CA ASN A 33 -14.50 -13.99 -3.00
C ASN A 33 -15.43 -13.68 -4.18
N THR A 34 -15.56 -12.42 -4.59
CA THR A 34 -16.42 -12.00 -5.69
C THR A 34 -15.57 -11.58 -6.91
N PRO A 35 -15.85 -12.07 -8.13
CA PRO A 35 -15.17 -11.61 -9.34
C PRO A 35 -15.14 -10.09 -9.49
N MET A 36 -13.99 -9.54 -9.89
CA MET A 36 -13.80 -8.09 -10.09
C MET A 36 -14.88 -7.46 -10.99
N ALA A 37 -15.29 -8.15 -12.07
CA ALA A 37 -16.30 -7.65 -12.99
C ALA A 37 -17.69 -7.50 -12.35
N ILE A 38 -18.05 -8.37 -11.40
CA ILE A 38 -19.31 -8.26 -10.67
C ILE A 38 -19.31 -7.00 -9.79
N HIS A 39 -18.20 -6.71 -9.12
CA HIS A 39 -18.06 -5.45 -8.37
C HIS A 39 -18.27 -4.24 -9.29
N VAL A 40 -17.66 -4.23 -10.48
CA VAL A 40 -17.83 -3.15 -11.47
C VAL A 40 -19.29 -3.00 -11.89
N VAL A 41 -20.00 -4.08 -12.23
CA VAL A 41 -21.43 -4.05 -12.57
C VAL A 41 -22.25 -3.43 -11.43
N GLN A 42 -22.02 -3.86 -10.20
CA GLN A 42 -22.75 -3.33 -9.03
C GLN A 42 -22.43 -1.86 -8.75
N HIS A 43 -21.19 -1.41 -8.97
CA HIS A 43 -20.84 0.00 -8.87
C HIS A 43 -21.55 0.86 -9.91
N LEU A 44 -21.60 0.38 -11.15
CA LEU A 44 -22.29 1.07 -12.24
C LEU A 44 -23.79 1.14 -11.98
N LYS A 45 -24.40 0.03 -11.52
CA LYS A 45 -25.80 -0.01 -11.10
C LYS A 45 -26.10 0.96 -9.97
N ARG A 46 -25.27 1.01 -8.92
CA ARG A 46 -25.41 1.98 -7.81
C ARG A 46 -25.29 3.42 -8.27
N SER A 47 -24.50 3.67 -9.32
CA SER A 47 -24.40 4.99 -9.97
C SER A 47 -25.55 5.26 -10.96
N GLY A 48 -26.49 4.31 -11.11
CA GLY A 48 -27.66 4.40 -11.96
C GLY A 48 -27.41 4.13 -13.44
N PHE A 49 -26.29 3.49 -13.80
CA PHE A 49 -26.03 3.03 -15.17
C PHE A 49 -26.53 1.59 -15.32
N THR A 50 -27.34 1.34 -16.36
CA THR A 50 -27.99 0.05 -16.58
C THR A 50 -27.77 -0.51 -17.98
N ASP A 51 -27.15 0.22 -18.91
CA ASP A 51 -26.81 -0.27 -20.26
C ASP A 51 -25.29 -0.39 -20.37
N LEU A 52 -24.79 -1.63 -20.28
CA LEU A 52 -23.38 -1.96 -20.16
C LEU A 52 -22.92 -2.76 -21.39
N ILE A 53 -21.76 -2.41 -21.95
CA ILE A 53 -21.16 -3.11 -23.09
C ILE A 53 -19.76 -3.57 -22.70
N PHE A 54 -19.52 -4.87 -22.63
CA PHE A 54 -18.19 -5.42 -22.35
C PHE A 54 -17.44 -5.74 -23.65
N CYS A 55 -16.28 -5.10 -23.84
CA CYS A 55 -15.34 -5.45 -24.90
C CYS A 55 -14.39 -6.54 -24.39
N LEU A 56 -14.39 -7.69 -25.06
CA LEU A 56 -13.64 -8.88 -24.68
C LEU A 56 -12.67 -9.27 -25.79
N ASP A 57 -11.53 -9.84 -25.38
CA ASP A 57 -10.73 -10.66 -26.28
C ASP A 57 -11.27 -12.11 -26.27
N ARG A 58 -10.74 -12.95 -27.15
CA ARG A 58 -11.13 -14.38 -27.23
C ARG A 58 -10.80 -15.16 -25.96
N GLU A 59 -9.78 -14.76 -25.22
CA GLU A 59 -9.30 -15.43 -24.00
C GLU A 59 -10.22 -15.14 -22.80
N ASN A 60 -10.99 -14.05 -22.83
CA ASN A 60 -11.83 -13.58 -21.74
C ASN A 60 -13.33 -13.85 -21.95
N THR A 61 -13.69 -14.71 -22.91
CA THR A 61 -15.09 -15.09 -23.20
C THR A 61 -15.79 -15.79 -22.04
N ALA A 62 -15.03 -16.43 -21.13
CA ALA A 62 -15.55 -16.98 -19.87
C ALA A 62 -16.28 -15.94 -19.00
N LEU A 63 -16.04 -14.63 -19.21
CA LEU A 63 -16.78 -13.58 -18.52
C LEU A 63 -18.28 -13.58 -18.85
N MET A 64 -18.66 -14.03 -20.05
CA MET A 64 -20.05 -14.10 -20.48
C MET A 64 -20.86 -15.07 -19.64
N GLU A 65 -20.28 -16.21 -19.27
CA GLU A 65 -20.93 -17.21 -18.41
C GLU A 65 -21.18 -16.67 -17.00
N VAL A 66 -20.26 -15.83 -16.49
CA VAL A 66 -20.32 -15.27 -15.14
C VAL A 66 -21.34 -14.13 -15.04
N LEU A 67 -21.40 -13.26 -16.05
CA LEU A 67 -22.24 -12.06 -16.03
C LEU A 67 -23.59 -12.25 -16.72
N GLY A 68 -23.71 -13.19 -17.65
CA GLY A 68 -24.93 -13.42 -18.43
C GLY A 68 -25.41 -12.15 -19.14
N ASN A 69 -26.71 -11.93 -19.18
CA ASN A 69 -27.32 -10.72 -19.72
C ASN A 69 -27.42 -9.56 -18.69
N GLY A 70 -27.01 -9.79 -17.44
CA GLY A 70 -27.08 -8.81 -16.36
C GLY A 70 -28.34 -8.83 -15.49
N ASP A 71 -29.28 -9.76 -15.74
CA ASP A 71 -30.55 -9.86 -14.99
C ASP A 71 -30.39 -9.87 -13.46
N PRO A 72 -29.41 -10.59 -12.86
CA PRO A 72 -29.25 -10.62 -11.39
C PRO A 72 -28.95 -9.26 -10.74
N TRP A 73 -28.56 -8.25 -11.52
CA TRP A 73 -28.23 -6.91 -11.04
C TRP A 73 -29.14 -5.81 -11.62
N ASP A 74 -30.23 -6.19 -12.29
CA ASP A 74 -31.16 -5.28 -12.97
C ASP A 74 -30.42 -4.33 -13.94
N VAL A 75 -29.52 -4.89 -14.76
CA VAL A 75 -28.80 -4.20 -15.83
C VAL A 75 -28.88 -5.01 -17.12
N VAL A 76 -28.69 -4.35 -18.26
CA VAL A 76 -28.55 -4.96 -19.57
C VAL A 76 -27.07 -5.01 -19.92
N ILE A 77 -26.56 -6.22 -20.15
CA ILE A 77 -25.17 -6.45 -20.56
C ILE A 77 -25.14 -6.94 -22.01
N ARG A 78 -24.36 -6.24 -22.85
CA ARG A 78 -24.01 -6.66 -24.21
C ARG A 78 -22.51 -6.96 -24.29
N TYR A 79 -22.12 -7.80 -25.24
CA TYR A 79 -20.74 -8.18 -25.45
C TYR A 79 -20.28 -7.85 -26.86
N ALA A 80 -19.06 -7.35 -26.98
CA ALA A 80 -18.33 -7.23 -28.23
C ALA A 80 -17.02 -8.01 -28.10
N VAL A 81 -16.86 -9.06 -28.89
CA VAL A 81 -15.66 -9.91 -28.88
C VAL A 81 -14.78 -9.52 -30.05
N GLU A 82 -13.56 -9.14 -29.75
CA GLU A 82 -12.57 -8.80 -30.76
C GLU A 82 -11.92 -10.06 -31.33
N ASP A 83 -11.88 -10.17 -32.66
CA ASP A 83 -11.18 -11.26 -33.35
C ASP A 83 -9.66 -11.17 -33.24
N ARG A 84 -9.13 -9.94 -33.13
CA ARG A 84 -7.72 -9.62 -32.96
C ARG A 84 -7.59 -8.42 -32.04
N PRO A 85 -6.55 -8.34 -31.19
CA PRO A 85 -6.35 -7.18 -30.31
C PRO A 85 -6.24 -5.88 -31.12
N ALA A 86 -7.25 -5.00 -31.04
CA ALA A 86 -7.26 -3.73 -31.76
C ALA A 86 -6.84 -2.53 -30.88
N GLY A 87 -6.44 -2.79 -29.63
CA GLY A 87 -6.11 -1.75 -28.66
C GLY A 87 -7.36 -1.15 -28.00
N THR A 88 -7.16 -0.37 -26.93
CA THR A 88 -8.26 0.15 -26.10
C THR A 88 -9.22 1.07 -26.86
N GLY A 89 -8.73 1.81 -27.85
CA GLY A 89 -9.53 2.66 -28.73
C GLY A 89 -10.10 1.86 -29.90
N GLY A 90 -9.36 0.90 -30.45
CA GLY A 90 -9.85 0.05 -31.54
C GLY A 90 -11.08 -0.77 -31.14
N ALA A 91 -11.16 -1.20 -29.87
CA ALA A 91 -12.34 -1.83 -29.28
C ALA A 91 -13.63 -0.98 -29.42
N LEU A 92 -13.50 0.35 -29.41
CA LEU A 92 -14.63 1.27 -29.56
C LEU A 92 -15.09 1.40 -31.01
N HIS A 93 -14.20 1.19 -31.98
CA HIS A 93 -14.52 1.36 -33.41
C HIS A 93 -15.65 0.43 -33.85
N GLN A 94 -15.62 -0.82 -33.38
CA GLN A 94 -16.66 -1.82 -33.68
C GLN A 94 -18.02 -1.46 -33.08
N LEU A 95 -18.03 -0.61 -32.05
CA LEU A 95 -19.22 -0.13 -31.36
C LEU A 95 -19.77 1.18 -31.92
N ALA A 96 -19.15 1.77 -32.96
CA ALA A 96 -19.53 3.08 -33.47
C ALA A 96 -21.03 3.19 -33.80
N GLY A 97 -21.62 2.14 -34.41
CA GLY A 97 -23.06 2.11 -34.69
C GLY A 97 -23.95 2.12 -33.44
N LEU A 98 -23.52 1.46 -32.36
CA LEU A 98 -24.25 1.40 -31.08
C LEU A 98 -24.09 2.68 -30.24
N LEU A 99 -23.00 3.42 -30.48
CA LEU A 99 -22.58 4.60 -29.72
C LEU A 99 -22.78 5.91 -30.49
N ALA A 100 -23.42 5.88 -31.66
CA ALA A 100 -23.53 7.02 -32.56
C ALA A 100 -24.43 8.17 -32.06
N ASN A 101 -25.38 7.87 -31.17
CA ASN A 101 -26.50 8.78 -30.90
C ASN A 101 -26.39 9.60 -29.61
N GLU A 102 -25.57 9.16 -28.66
CA GLU A 102 -25.49 9.78 -27.35
C GLU A 102 -24.07 9.69 -26.79
N PRO A 103 -23.68 10.60 -25.87
CA PRO A 103 -22.42 10.49 -25.17
C PRO A 103 -22.30 9.14 -24.46
N PHE A 104 -21.09 8.62 -24.29
CA PHE A 104 -20.86 7.33 -23.63
C PHE A 104 -19.64 7.36 -22.73
N ILE A 105 -19.64 6.49 -21.71
CA ILE A 105 -18.51 6.30 -20.80
C ILE A 105 -17.66 5.14 -21.30
N VAL A 106 -16.35 5.25 -21.21
CA VAL A 106 -15.41 4.15 -21.42
C VAL A 106 -14.58 3.96 -20.17
N MET A 107 -14.49 2.74 -19.65
CA MET A 107 -13.65 2.42 -18.50
C MET A 107 -13.05 1.03 -18.57
N GLY A 108 -11.93 0.80 -17.87
CA GLY A 108 -11.36 -0.53 -17.72
C GLY A 108 -12.08 -1.38 -16.66
N CYS A 109 -12.13 -2.70 -16.85
CA CYS A 109 -12.68 -3.65 -15.87
C CYS A 109 -11.69 -3.97 -14.72
N ASN A 110 -11.03 -2.95 -14.19
CA ASN A 110 -9.93 -3.09 -13.22
C ASN A 110 -9.92 -2.04 -12.11
N VAL A 111 -10.91 -1.15 -12.06
CA VAL A 111 -10.98 -0.08 -11.08
C VAL A 111 -12.25 -0.20 -10.24
N LEU A 112 -12.10 -0.10 -8.92
CA LEU A 112 -13.20 0.11 -7.97
C LEU A 112 -13.13 1.52 -7.40
N PHE A 113 -14.28 2.07 -7.05
CA PHE A 113 -14.38 3.44 -6.57
C PHE A 113 -15.65 3.69 -5.75
N ASN A 114 -15.62 4.74 -4.93
CA ASN A 114 -16.75 5.15 -4.10
C ASN A 114 -17.33 6.54 -4.43
N PHE A 115 -17.00 7.08 -5.59
CA PHE A 115 -17.56 8.35 -6.09
C PHE A 115 -18.71 8.13 -7.07
N ASN A 116 -19.53 9.16 -7.27
CA ASN A 116 -20.65 9.13 -8.21
C ASN A 116 -20.19 9.46 -9.64
N LEU A 117 -20.17 8.46 -10.51
CA LEU A 117 -19.80 8.64 -11.92
C LEU A 117 -20.72 9.60 -12.69
N ARG A 118 -21.94 9.88 -12.23
CA ARG A 118 -22.82 10.85 -12.90
C ARG A 118 -22.31 12.28 -12.81
N ASP A 119 -21.46 12.60 -11.84
CA ASP A 119 -20.88 13.94 -11.75
C ASP A 119 -19.85 14.19 -12.87
N LEU A 120 -19.17 13.13 -13.35
CA LEU A 120 -18.39 13.16 -14.59
C LEU A 120 -19.27 13.50 -15.80
N VAL A 121 -20.42 12.84 -15.92
CA VAL A 121 -21.36 13.05 -17.04
C VAL A 121 -21.94 14.46 -17.03
N LYS A 122 -22.41 14.94 -15.87
CA LYS A 122 -22.95 16.31 -15.72
C LYS A 122 -21.93 17.35 -16.12
N GLN A 123 -20.68 17.21 -15.65
CA GLN A 123 -19.62 18.15 -15.97
C GLN A 123 -19.23 18.08 -17.45
N HIS A 124 -19.14 16.88 -18.03
CA HIS A 124 -18.90 16.68 -19.45
C HIS A 124 -19.94 17.43 -20.30
N ILE A 125 -21.23 17.18 -20.06
CA ILE A 125 -22.33 17.84 -20.77
C ILE A 125 -22.30 19.36 -20.57
N ARG A 126 -22.19 19.83 -19.32
CA ARG A 126 -22.17 21.28 -19.01
C ARG A 126 -21.01 22.00 -19.70
N SER A 127 -19.89 21.33 -19.83
CA SER A 127 -18.70 21.89 -20.45
C SER A 127 -18.73 21.85 -21.97
N LEU A 128 -19.69 21.16 -22.61
CA LEU A 128 -19.71 20.95 -24.06
C LEU A 128 -18.37 20.40 -24.58
N ALA A 129 -17.77 19.48 -23.83
CA ALA A 129 -16.50 18.86 -24.21
C ALA A 129 -16.72 17.68 -25.18
N ASP A 130 -15.81 17.51 -26.13
CA ASP A 130 -15.79 16.36 -27.03
C ASP A 130 -15.30 15.10 -26.30
N ALA A 131 -14.37 15.29 -25.36
CA ALA A 131 -13.86 14.24 -24.49
C ALA A 131 -13.61 14.76 -23.08
N THR A 132 -13.76 13.91 -22.08
CA THR A 132 -13.37 14.20 -20.70
C THR A 132 -12.65 13.02 -20.11
N VAL A 133 -11.46 13.28 -19.57
CA VAL A 133 -10.59 12.29 -18.93
C VAL A 133 -10.71 12.47 -17.42
N LEU A 134 -11.02 11.40 -16.70
CA LEU A 134 -10.98 11.44 -15.24
C LEU A 134 -9.54 11.25 -14.75
N VAL A 135 -9.07 12.17 -13.92
CA VAL A 135 -7.68 12.21 -13.45
C VAL A 135 -7.58 12.30 -11.93
N SER A 136 -6.49 11.80 -11.35
CA SER A 136 -6.18 11.94 -9.93
C SER A 136 -4.83 12.63 -9.73
N LYS A 137 -4.66 13.38 -8.64
CA LYS A 137 -3.37 14.02 -8.34
C LYS A 137 -2.32 12.95 -8.06
N LEU A 138 -1.17 13.05 -8.71
CA LEU A 138 -0.03 12.16 -8.46
C LEU A 138 0.37 12.23 -7.00
N SER A 139 0.42 11.09 -6.32
CA SER A 139 0.98 11.00 -4.98
C SER A 139 2.25 10.16 -5.07
N ALA A 140 3.39 10.72 -4.66
CA ALA A 140 4.73 10.13 -4.86
C ALA A 140 4.91 8.68 -4.35
N VAL A 141 3.96 8.16 -3.56
CA VAL A 141 4.01 6.83 -2.90
C VAL A 141 3.22 5.75 -3.66
N TYR A 142 2.16 6.09 -4.39
CA TYR A 142 1.28 5.10 -5.06
C TYR A 142 1.64 4.84 -6.52
N ASP A 143 2.37 5.75 -7.15
CA ASP A 143 2.52 5.79 -8.62
C ASP A 143 3.90 5.32 -9.11
N TRP A 144 4.73 4.72 -8.25
CA TRP A 144 6.06 4.20 -8.65
C TRP A 144 5.90 3.07 -9.67
N GLY A 145 6.20 3.35 -10.94
CA GLY A 145 6.00 2.43 -12.08
C GLY A 145 4.86 2.81 -13.03
N ARG A 146 4.06 3.83 -12.70
CA ARG A 146 3.12 4.47 -13.63
C ARG A 146 3.87 5.58 -14.37
N SER A 147 4.06 5.41 -15.67
CA SER A 147 4.77 6.38 -16.51
C SER A 147 3.85 7.46 -17.08
N GLU A 148 2.53 7.32 -17.02
CA GLU A 148 1.61 8.22 -17.73
C GLU A 148 1.27 9.46 -16.90
N VAL A 149 1.31 10.63 -17.54
CA VAL A 149 1.02 11.92 -16.90
C VAL A 149 0.14 12.76 -17.83
N VAL A 150 -0.91 13.34 -17.26
CA VAL A 150 -1.79 14.34 -17.88
C VAL A 150 -1.41 15.71 -17.35
N GLU A 151 -1.07 16.63 -18.26
CA GLU A 151 -0.85 18.03 -17.95
C GLU A 151 -2.17 18.79 -18.12
N VAL A 152 -2.58 19.52 -17.08
CA VAL A 152 -3.85 20.23 -17.03
C VAL A 152 -3.58 21.73 -16.97
N SER A 153 -4.21 22.49 -17.86
CA SER A 153 -4.13 23.96 -17.87
C SER A 153 -4.98 24.58 -16.77
N GLU A 154 -4.76 25.85 -16.46
CA GLU A 154 -5.44 26.57 -15.37
C GLU A 154 -6.99 26.56 -15.49
N ASN A 155 -7.52 26.46 -16.70
CA ASN A 155 -8.95 26.37 -16.99
C ASN A 155 -9.52 24.94 -16.90
N GLY A 156 -8.76 23.96 -16.40
CA GLY A 156 -9.18 22.56 -16.25
C GLY A 156 -9.23 21.74 -17.55
N ARG A 157 -8.63 22.25 -18.64
CA ARG A 157 -8.52 21.52 -19.92
C ARG A 157 -7.27 20.66 -19.92
N MET A 158 -7.34 19.54 -20.65
CA MET A 158 -6.16 18.72 -20.89
C MET A 158 -5.28 19.44 -21.91
N ALA A 159 -4.05 19.75 -21.53
CA ALA A 159 -3.06 20.35 -22.43
C ALA A 159 -2.30 19.25 -23.20
N ARG A 160 -1.91 18.19 -22.49
CA ARG A 160 -1.11 17.09 -23.05
C ARG A 160 -1.23 15.82 -22.23
N ILE A 161 -0.99 14.67 -22.87
CA ILE A 161 -0.75 13.38 -22.21
C ILE A 161 0.62 12.86 -22.64
N ASN A 162 1.47 12.51 -21.67
CA ASN A 162 2.85 12.09 -21.89
C ASN A 162 3.15 10.80 -21.11
N ARG A 163 4.13 10.03 -21.58
CA ARG A 163 4.91 9.15 -20.70
C ARG A 163 5.98 10.03 -20.04
N GLY A 164 5.85 10.31 -18.75
CA GLY A 164 6.68 11.23 -18.00
C GLY A 164 8.01 10.63 -17.54
N ASP A 165 9.08 11.40 -17.75
CA ASP A 165 10.39 11.19 -17.15
C ASP A 165 10.44 11.93 -15.80
N GLY A 166 10.25 11.19 -14.70
CA GLY A 166 10.86 11.44 -13.39
C GLY A 166 10.61 12.75 -12.61
N VAL A 167 9.92 13.77 -13.12
CA VAL A 167 9.76 15.07 -12.43
C VAL A 167 8.29 15.36 -12.11
N ILE A 168 7.96 15.47 -10.82
CA ILE A 168 6.60 15.81 -10.34
C ILE A 168 6.47 17.34 -10.31
N GLN A 169 5.64 17.90 -11.19
CA GLN A 169 5.18 19.30 -11.14
C GLN A 169 3.74 19.35 -10.61
N SER A 170 3.32 20.47 -10.02
CA SER A 170 2.00 20.66 -9.38
C SER A 170 0.79 20.59 -10.32
N SER A 171 1.00 20.74 -11.63
CA SER A 171 -0.02 20.66 -12.69
C SER A 171 -0.15 19.27 -13.35
N ARG A 172 0.53 18.25 -12.80
CA ARG A 172 0.58 16.89 -13.34
C ARG A 172 -0.37 15.95 -12.60
N PHE A 173 -1.21 15.26 -13.36
CA PHE A 173 -2.20 14.29 -12.87
C PHE A 173 -1.99 12.93 -13.53
N PHE A 174 -2.50 11.86 -12.91
CA PHE A 174 -2.52 10.51 -13.49
C PHE A 174 -3.93 10.18 -14.03
N PRO A 175 -4.05 9.61 -15.25
CA PRO A 175 -5.36 9.25 -15.83
C PRO A 175 -5.91 7.94 -15.25
N LEU A 176 -7.15 7.93 -14.76
CA LEU A 176 -7.74 6.75 -14.11
C LEU A 176 -8.22 5.66 -15.07
N GLY A 177 -8.09 5.85 -16.38
CA GLY A 177 -8.65 4.93 -17.37
C GLY A 177 -10.18 4.99 -17.46
N ILE A 178 -10.78 6.12 -17.06
CA ILE A 178 -12.21 6.41 -17.17
C ILE A 178 -12.36 7.67 -18.03
N TYR A 179 -13.15 7.54 -19.09
CA TYR A 179 -13.33 8.56 -20.12
C TYR A 179 -14.82 8.76 -20.41
N CYS A 180 -15.18 9.97 -20.84
CA CYS A 180 -16.49 10.29 -21.38
C CYS A 180 -16.31 10.92 -22.75
N PHE A 181 -16.96 10.37 -23.79
CA PHE A 181 -16.80 10.82 -25.17
C PHE A 181 -18.14 11.23 -25.78
N GLN A 182 -18.08 12.22 -26.67
CA GLN A 182 -19.11 12.48 -27.66
C GLN A 182 -18.99 11.51 -28.85
N PRO A 183 -20.10 11.17 -29.54
CA PRO A 183 -20.04 10.35 -30.75
C PRO A 183 -19.14 10.91 -31.86
N SER A 184 -18.89 12.22 -31.88
CA SER A 184 -17.96 12.88 -32.81
C SER A 184 -16.54 12.30 -32.77
N VAL A 185 -16.15 11.63 -31.67
CA VAL A 185 -14.85 10.96 -31.54
C VAL A 185 -14.58 9.97 -32.67
N PHE A 186 -15.61 9.33 -33.24
CA PHE A 186 -15.47 8.35 -34.31
C PHE A 186 -15.00 8.97 -35.64
N GLN A 187 -15.16 10.28 -35.84
CA GLN A 187 -14.66 10.99 -37.03
C GLN A 187 -13.12 11.06 -37.08
N HIS A 188 -12.46 10.80 -35.95
CA HIS A 188 -10.99 10.82 -35.83
C HIS A 188 -10.35 9.43 -35.93
N TYR A 189 -11.14 8.41 -36.26
CA TYR A 189 -10.64 7.06 -36.55
C TYR A 189 -10.19 7.01 -38.01
N ARG A 190 -9.02 6.43 -38.28
CA ARG A 190 -8.49 6.30 -39.64
C ARG A 190 -8.98 5.00 -40.27
N GLN A 191 -9.39 5.06 -41.53
CA GLN A 191 -9.81 3.86 -42.26
C GLN A 191 -8.64 2.87 -42.40
N GLY A 192 -8.88 1.59 -42.10
CA GLY A 192 -7.86 0.54 -42.19
C GLY A 192 -6.88 0.48 -41.01
N GLU A 193 -7.06 1.29 -39.97
CA GLU A 193 -6.24 1.22 -38.76
C GLU A 193 -6.54 -0.04 -37.95
N SER A 194 -5.53 -0.90 -37.78
CA SER A 194 -5.66 -2.19 -37.09
C SER A 194 -5.46 -2.11 -35.57
N PHE A 195 -4.82 -1.04 -35.07
CA PHE A 195 -4.55 -0.85 -33.65
C PHE A 195 -4.66 0.62 -33.26
N LEU A 196 -5.43 0.90 -32.21
CA LEU A 196 -5.59 2.23 -31.64
C LEU A 196 -5.70 2.15 -30.12
N ASP A 197 -4.84 2.87 -29.40
CA ASP A 197 -4.92 3.09 -27.96
C ASP A 197 -5.55 4.46 -27.62
N ILE A 198 -6.43 4.49 -26.61
CA ILE A 198 -7.10 5.71 -26.19
C ILE A 198 -6.10 6.77 -25.73
N LYS A 199 -5.13 6.38 -24.90
CA LYS A 199 -4.22 7.32 -24.24
C LYS A 199 -3.09 7.75 -25.17
N GLU A 200 -2.53 6.80 -25.91
CA GLU A 200 -1.33 7.04 -26.71
C GLU A 200 -1.62 7.60 -28.10
N GLN A 201 -2.83 7.39 -28.62
CA GLN A 201 -3.16 7.76 -29.99
C GLN A 201 -4.46 8.58 -30.09
N LEU A 202 -5.58 8.12 -29.53
CA LEU A 202 -6.86 8.79 -29.72
C LEU A 202 -6.90 10.17 -29.06
N LEU A 203 -6.60 10.26 -27.75
CA LEU A 203 -6.61 11.52 -27.01
C LEU A 203 -5.65 12.58 -27.61
N PRO A 204 -4.39 12.24 -27.97
CA PRO A 204 -3.52 13.15 -28.72
C PRO A 204 -4.15 13.64 -30.03
N ARG A 205 -4.75 12.76 -30.83
CA ARG A 205 -5.41 13.16 -32.09
C ARG A 205 -6.56 14.13 -31.89
N LEU A 206 -7.37 13.96 -30.84
CA LEU A 206 -8.45 14.90 -30.53
C LEU A 206 -7.89 16.28 -30.17
N LEU A 207 -6.80 16.32 -29.39
CA LEU A 207 -6.11 17.58 -29.07
C LEU A 207 -5.52 18.24 -30.33
N GLU A 208 -4.84 17.47 -31.18
CA GLU A 208 -4.26 17.95 -32.46
C GLU A 208 -5.34 18.50 -33.41
N ALA A 209 -6.54 17.91 -33.39
CA ALA A 209 -7.70 18.37 -34.15
C ALA A 209 -8.39 19.61 -33.54
N GLY A 210 -7.89 20.14 -32.42
CA GLY A 210 -8.45 21.32 -31.75
C GLY A 210 -9.72 21.07 -30.96
N LEU A 211 -10.08 19.79 -30.71
CA LEU A 211 -11.27 19.44 -29.95
C LEU A 211 -11.14 19.78 -28.46
N LYS A 212 -12.29 19.94 -27.80
CA LYS A 212 -12.36 20.24 -26.38
C LYS A 212 -12.20 18.97 -25.55
N VAL A 213 -10.97 18.73 -25.10
CA VAL A 213 -10.66 17.66 -24.14
C VAL A 213 -10.48 18.24 -22.73
N ASN A 214 -11.34 17.83 -21.79
CA ASN A 214 -11.24 18.23 -20.39
C ASN A 214 -10.50 17.19 -19.55
N ALA A 215 -9.85 17.66 -18.49
CA ALA A 215 -9.34 16.80 -17.42
C ALA A 215 -10.13 17.07 -16.14
N GLN A 216 -10.99 16.12 -15.76
CA GLN A 216 -11.78 16.24 -14.55
C GLN A 216 -11.06 15.59 -13.38
N GLN A 217 -10.71 16.39 -12.38
CA GLN A 217 -10.12 15.87 -11.16
C GLN A 217 -11.15 15.06 -10.38
N LEU A 218 -10.75 13.87 -9.94
CA LEU A 218 -11.54 13.04 -9.07
C LEU A 218 -11.68 13.64 -7.66
N THR A 219 -12.89 13.59 -7.13
CA THR A 219 -13.22 13.77 -5.71
C THR A 219 -13.79 12.47 -5.15
N GLY A 220 -12.95 11.66 -4.50
CA GLY A 220 -13.34 10.38 -3.90
C GLY A 220 -12.20 9.38 -3.88
N GLU A 221 -12.46 8.22 -3.28
CA GLU A 221 -11.50 7.13 -3.23
C GLU A 221 -11.70 6.18 -4.42
N TRP A 222 -10.60 5.59 -4.84
CA TRP A 222 -10.54 4.62 -5.91
C TRP A 222 -9.37 3.68 -5.65
N GLN A 223 -9.43 2.51 -6.27
CA GLN A 223 -8.32 1.57 -6.31
C GLN A 223 -8.37 0.83 -7.64
N ASP A 224 -7.26 0.84 -8.35
CA ASP A 224 -7.07 0.08 -9.58
C ASP A 224 -6.28 -1.19 -9.29
N LEU A 225 -6.50 -2.23 -10.10
CA LEU A 225 -5.84 -3.52 -10.07
C LEU A 225 -4.66 -3.51 -11.05
N PHE A 226 -3.51 -2.95 -10.68
CA PHE A 226 -2.36 -2.87 -11.58
C PHE A 226 -1.30 -3.95 -11.30
N ASN A 227 -1.07 -4.24 -10.03
CA ASN A 227 -0.09 -5.21 -9.54
C ASN A 227 -0.67 -6.01 -8.34
N LEU A 228 0.14 -6.90 -7.77
CA LEU A 228 -0.29 -7.75 -6.66
C LEU A 228 -0.54 -6.96 -5.36
N SER A 229 0.23 -5.90 -5.11
CA SER A 229 0.01 -5.01 -3.96
C SER A 229 -1.37 -4.35 -4.03
N ASP A 230 -1.74 -3.89 -5.22
CA ASP A 230 -3.05 -3.33 -5.51
C ASP A 230 -4.18 -4.36 -5.39
N TYR A 231 -3.93 -5.60 -5.81
CA TYR A 231 -4.86 -6.71 -5.59
C TYR A 231 -5.14 -6.94 -4.09
N MET A 232 -4.11 -6.89 -3.24
CA MET A 232 -4.30 -6.99 -1.79
C MET A 232 -5.07 -5.80 -1.21
N LYS A 233 -4.74 -4.58 -1.65
CA LYS A 233 -5.47 -3.36 -1.25
C LYS A 233 -6.93 -3.38 -1.70
N LEU A 234 -7.24 -3.95 -2.86
CA LEU A 234 -8.62 -4.13 -3.32
C LEU A 234 -9.40 -5.06 -2.40
N ASN A 235 -8.80 -6.19 -2.03
CA ASN A 235 -9.42 -7.10 -1.06
C ASN A 235 -9.67 -6.40 0.28
N GLU A 236 -8.67 -5.68 0.80
CA GLU A 236 -8.84 -4.86 2.01
C GLU A 236 -9.95 -3.81 1.86
N GLY A 237 -9.97 -3.08 0.75
CA GLY A 237 -10.94 -2.03 0.47
C GLY A 237 -12.37 -2.56 0.41
N VAL A 238 -12.60 -3.69 -0.24
CA VAL A 238 -13.92 -4.32 -0.27
C VAL A 238 -14.30 -4.87 1.11
N LEU A 239 -13.39 -5.59 1.78
CA LEU A 239 -13.63 -6.17 3.10
C LEU A 239 -13.90 -5.14 4.20
N SER A 240 -13.33 -3.94 4.07
CA SER A 240 -13.54 -2.81 4.99
C SER A 240 -14.75 -1.94 4.62
N GLY A 241 -15.49 -2.28 3.57
CA GLY A 241 -16.67 -1.52 3.12
C GLY A 241 -16.35 -0.28 2.29
N ARG A 242 -15.07 0.00 1.99
CA ARG A 242 -14.62 1.19 1.26
C ARG A 242 -15.23 1.30 -0.14
N PHE A 243 -15.38 0.16 -0.82
CA PHE A 243 -15.92 0.07 -2.18
C PHE A 243 -17.29 -0.63 -2.23
N GLY A 244 -17.98 -0.75 -1.09
CA GLY A 244 -19.27 -1.42 -1.00
C GLY A 244 -19.27 -2.57 -0.01
N ASN A 245 -20.48 -3.03 0.30
CA ASN A 245 -20.72 -4.02 1.32
C ASN A 245 -20.70 -5.43 0.73
N ILE A 246 -20.27 -6.40 1.54
CA ILE A 246 -20.40 -7.81 1.23
C ILE A 246 -21.86 -8.20 1.46
N THR A 247 -22.55 -8.61 0.40
CA THR A 247 -24.00 -8.89 0.44
C THR A 247 -24.34 -10.38 0.35
N TYR A 248 -23.36 -11.23 0.04
CA TYR A 248 -23.60 -12.63 -0.34
C TYR A 248 -23.44 -13.64 0.81
N HIS A 249 -22.96 -13.20 1.96
CA HIS A 249 -22.61 -14.09 3.08
C HIS A 249 -23.20 -13.57 4.39
N GLN A 250 -23.54 -14.49 5.28
CA GLN A 250 -24.06 -14.15 6.60
C GLN A 250 -22.93 -13.63 7.48
N GLN A 251 -23.17 -12.52 8.17
CA GLN A 251 -22.24 -12.02 9.16
C GLN A 251 -22.35 -12.86 10.44
N ILE A 252 -21.28 -13.55 10.80
CA ILE A 252 -21.22 -14.42 11.99
C ILE A 252 -20.60 -13.70 13.21
N SER A 253 -19.88 -12.62 12.97
CA SER A 253 -19.27 -11.72 13.96
C SER A 253 -19.01 -10.37 13.30
N PRO A 254 -18.84 -9.25 14.04
CA PRO A 254 -18.56 -7.95 13.42
C PRO A 254 -17.41 -8.03 12.40
N ASN A 255 -17.72 -7.65 11.16
CA ASN A 255 -16.83 -7.71 10.00
C ASN A 255 -16.23 -9.09 9.69
N VAL A 256 -16.94 -10.17 10.04
CA VAL A 256 -16.62 -11.55 9.67
C VAL A 256 -17.84 -12.19 9.01
N TRP A 257 -17.70 -12.59 7.75
CA TRP A 257 -18.78 -13.16 6.94
C TRP A 257 -18.46 -14.59 6.54
N ALA A 258 -19.47 -15.47 6.59
CA ALA A 258 -19.35 -16.86 6.18
C ALA A 258 -20.49 -17.27 5.24
N GLY A 259 -20.15 -18.03 4.21
CA GLY A 259 -21.10 -18.69 3.33
C GLY A 259 -21.78 -19.89 3.96
N PRO A 260 -22.76 -20.50 3.27
CA PRO A 260 -23.42 -21.73 3.70
C PRO A 260 -22.42 -22.88 3.91
N ASN A 261 -22.78 -23.78 4.83
CA ASN A 261 -22.06 -25.03 5.14
C ASN A 261 -20.60 -24.86 5.59
N VAL A 262 -20.21 -23.67 6.03
CA VAL A 262 -18.88 -23.43 6.62
C VAL A 262 -18.80 -24.12 7.98
N ARG A 263 -17.72 -24.88 8.20
CA ARG A 263 -17.42 -25.56 9.47
C ARG A 263 -16.24 -24.88 10.14
N ILE A 264 -16.44 -24.39 11.36
CA ILE A 264 -15.42 -23.65 12.12
C ILE A 264 -15.14 -24.40 13.41
N GLY A 265 -13.87 -24.68 13.68
CA GLY A 265 -13.41 -25.30 14.93
C GLY A 265 -13.73 -24.46 16.17
N SER A 266 -13.65 -25.11 17.32
CA SER A 266 -14.01 -24.56 18.63
C SER A 266 -13.08 -23.44 19.13
N ARG A 267 -11.84 -23.39 18.64
CA ARG A 267 -10.80 -22.44 19.07
C ARG A 267 -10.21 -21.64 17.91
N VAL A 268 -11.06 -21.12 17.03
CA VAL A 268 -10.64 -20.23 15.94
C VAL A 268 -10.72 -18.77 16.40
N ASN A 269 -9.63 -18.02 16.21
CA ASN A 269 -9.58 -16.60 16.51
C ASN A 269 -9.66 -15.78 15.22
N PHE A 270 -10.60 -14.84 15.17
CA PHE A 270 -10.76 -13.91 14.07
C PHE A 270 -10.40 -12.49 14.50
N ILE A 271 -9.50 -11.86 13.77
CA ILE A 271 -9.33 -10.41 13.75
C ILE A 271 -9.88 -9.93 12.42
N SER A 272 -10.94 -9.13 12.46
CA SER A 272 -11.62 -8.61 11.27
C SER A 272 -10.72 -7.71 10.40
N PRO A 273 -11.02 -7.52 9.11
CA PRO A 273 -12.17 -8.09 8.39
C PRO A 273 -11.86 -9.44 7.70
N VAL A 274 -12.83 -10.35 7.67
CA VAL A 274 -12.65 -11.71 7.13
C VAL A 274 -13.88 -12.17 6.34
N VAL A 275 -13.70 -12.74 5.15
CA VAL A 275 -14.77 -13.44 4.41
C VAL A 275 -14.40 -14.90 4.16
N ILE A 276 -15.37 -15.80 4.36
CA ILE A 276 -15.22 -17.24 4.20
C ILE A 276 -16.28 -17.74 3.23
N GLY A 277 -15.84 -18.40 2.17
CA GLY A 277 -16.70 -18.95 1.13
C GLY A 277 -17.28 -20.30 1.52
N ASP A 278 -18.30 -20.69 0.76
CA ASP A 278 -19.17 -21.84 0.99
C ASP A 278 -18.40 -23.14 1.17
N ASN A 279 -18.96 -24.07 1.95
CA ASN A 279 -18.41 -25.42 2.20
C ASN A 279 -16.97 -25.45 2.73
N THR A 280 -16.46 -24.34 3.23
CA THR A 280 -15.08 -24.25 3.74
C THR A 280 -14.98 -24.85 5.15
N VAL A 281 -13.88 -25.54 5.41
CA VAL A 281 -13.56 -26.12 6.71
C VAL A 281 -12.35 -25.41 7.32
N ILE A 282 -12.52 -24.90 8.53
CA ILE A 282 -11.47 -24.29 9.34
C ILE A 282 -11.36 -25.10 10.62
N ASP A 283 -10.22 -25.78 10.81
CA ASP A 283 -9.96 -26.63 11.97
C ASP A 283 -9.73 -25.82 13.27
N ASP A 284 -9.59 -26.52 14.39
CA ASP A 284 -9.27 -25.93 15.69
C ASP A 284 -7.93 -25.16 15.70
N ASP A 285 -7.80 -24.24 16.66
CA ASP A 285 -6.56 -23.52 16.97
C ASP A 285 -6.03 -22.62 15.83
N VAL A 286 -6.86 -22.33 14.82
CA VAL A 286 -6.51 -21.48 13.69
C VAL A 286 -6.59 -20.00 14.06
N GLN A 287 -5.63 -19.21 13.58
CA GLN A 287 -5.59 -17.74 13.72
C GLN A 287 -5.84 -17.08 12.37
N ILE A 288 -6.88 -16.25 12.25
CA ILE A 288 -7.19 -15.51 11.03
C ILE A 288 -7.15 -14.01 11.32
N ILE A 289 -6.17 -13.33 10.73
CA ILE A 289 -5.87 -11.92 10.97
C ILE A 289 -6.11 -11.12 9.69
N GLY A 290 -7.26 -10.44 9.66
CA GLY A 290 -7.75 -9.69 8.52
C GLY A 290 -6.84 -8.55 8.06
N PRO A 291 -7.04 -8.03 6.83
CA PRO A 291 -8.00 -8.49 5.82
C PRO A 291 -7.69 -9.88 5.26
N VAL A 292 -8.64 -10.82 5.35
CA VAL A 292 -8.48 -12.18 4.79
C VAL A 292 -9.72 -12.58 4.00
N ALA A 293 -9.50 -13.14 2.81
CA ALA A 293 -10.57 -13.75 2.01
C ALA A 293 -10.25 -15.22 1.75
N ILE A 294 -11.16 -16.11 2.14
CA ILE A 294 -11.06 -17.55 1.93
C ILE A 294 -12.18 -17.96 1.00
N GLY A 295 -11.85 -18.46 -0.19
CA GLY A 295 -12.82 -18.88 -1.20
C GLY A 295 -13.63 -20.11 -0.80
N ALA A 296 -14.49 -20.58 -1.71
CA ALA A 296 -15.32 -21.76 -1.47
C ALA A 296 -14.51 -23.06 -1.48
N ASP A 297 -15.04 -24.10 -0.83
CA ASP A 297 -14.48 -25.46 -0.77
C ASP A 297 -13.02 -25.50 -0.27
N CYS A 298 -12.65 -24.54 0.58
CA CYS A 298 -11.29 -24.46 1.11
C CYS A 298 -11.13 -25.31 2.38
N PHE A 299 -9.88 -25.63 2.69
CA PHE A 299 -9.51 -26.29 3.95
C PHE A 299 -8.37 -25.54 4.63
N VAL A 300 -8.54 -25.17 5.90
CA VAL A 300 -7.51 -24.57 6.74
C VAL A 300 -7.28 -25.47 7.94
N GLY A 301 -6.13 -26.15 7.93
CA GLY A 301 -5.78 -27.18 8.90
C GLY A 301 -5.40 -26.63 10.27
N LYS A 302 -5.49 -27.51 11.27
CA LYS A 302 -5.29 -27.20 12.69
C LYS A 302 -4.04 -26.36 12.96
N GLY A 303 -4.18 -25.31 13.79
CA GLY A 303 -3.05 -24.48 14.22
C GLY A 303 -2.40 -23.61 13.13
N ALA A 304 -3.02 -23.51 11.94
CA ALA A 304 -2.55 -22.61 10.90
C ALA A 304 -2.82 -21.14 11.24
N THR A 305 -2.02 -20.24 10.67
CA THR A 305 -2.20 -18.79 10.77
C THR A 305 -2.33 -18.18 9.38
N LEU A 306 -3.41 -17.44 9.14
CA LEU A 306 -3.62 -16.63 7.95
C LEU A 306 -3.59 -15.16 8.32
N ARG A 307 -2.80 -14.35 7.62
CA ARG A 307 -2.72 -12.90 7.84
C ARG A 307 -2.68 -12.13 6.53
N GLU A 308 -3.54 -11.13 6.37
CA GLU A 308 -3.50 -10.20 5.21
C GLU A 308 -3.43 -10.95 3.86
N SER A 309 -4.14 -12.08 3.72
CA SER A 309 -3.94 -13.07 2.65
C SER A 309 -5.23 -13.49 1.98
N THR A 310 -5.13 -14.01 0.75
CA THR A 310 -6.29 -14.48 -0.03
C THR A 310 -6.10 -15.93 -0.45
N LEU A 311 -7.09 -16.77 -0.16
CA LEU A 311 -7.20 -18.16 -0.59
C LEU A 311 -8.30 -18.23 -1.64
N TRP A 312 -8.01 -18.74 -2.83
CA TRP A 312 -9.02 -18.94 -3.87
C TRP A 312 -9.72 -20.29 -3.69
N ASN A 313 -10.82 -20.50 -4.42
CA ASN A 313 -11.64 -21.69 -4.29
C ASN A 313 -10.83 -22.98 -4.40
N ARG A 314 -11.21 -23.99 -3.61
CA ARG A 314 -10.59 -25.32 -3.53
C ARG A 314 -9.10 -25.29 -3.15
N SER A 315 -8.64 -24.21 -2.53
CA SER A 315 -7.29 -24.16 -1.99
C SER A 315 -7.22 -24.80 -0.60
N ARG A 316 -6.07 -25.37 -0.26
CA ARG A 316 -5.87 -26.08 1.01
C ARG A 316 -4.62 -25.56 1.70
N VAL A 317 -4.70 -25.27 2.99
CA VAL A 317 -3.57 -24.93 3.85
C VAL A 317 -3.52 -26.00 4.94
N ALA A 318 -2.46 -26.80 4.96
CA ALA A 318 -2.32 -27.86 5.95
C ALA A 318 -1.91 -27.30 7.34
N GLU A 319 -1.91 -28.20 8.33
CA GLU A 319 -1.69 -27.88 9.75
C GLU A 319 -0.41 -27.09 10.03
N GLY A 320 -0.49 -26.19 11.02
CA GLY A 320 0.65 -25.44 11.56
C GLY A 320 1.33 -24.49 10.57
N SER A 321 0.74 -24.24 9.39
CA SER A 321 1.31 -23.35 8.37
C SER A 321 0.98 -21.89 8.64
N TRP A 322 1.93 -21.01 8.34
CA TRP A 322 1.83 -19.56 8.50
C TRP A 322 1.83 -18.87 7.14
N ILE A 323 0.76 -18.16 6.81
CA ILE A 323 0.54 -17.50 5.52
C ILE A 323 0.34 -16.00 5.78
N GLU A 324 1.25 -15.17 5.29
CA GLU A 324 1.20 -13.71 5.44
C GLU A 324 1.30 -13.01 4.09
N ARG A 325 0.43 -12.03 3.80
CA ARG A 325 0.48 -11.24 2.55
C ARG A 325 0.64 -12.10 1.30
N SER A 326 -0.08 -13.22 1.24
CA SER A 326 0.11 -14.23 0.21
C SER A 326 -1.19 -14.58 -0.50
N VAL A 327 -1.08 -15.03 -1.75
CA VAL A 327 -2.22 -15.51 -2.55
C VAL A 327 -2.05 -16.99 -2.80
N ILE A 328 -2.98 -17.79 -2.29
CA ILE A 328 -3.05 -19.22 -2.56
C ILE A 328 -4.08 -19.40 -3.67
N ALA A 329 -3.62 -19.62 -4.89
CA ALA A 329 -4.49 -19.69 -6.06
C ALA A 329 -5.39 -20.95 -6.05
N ARG A 330 -6.31 -21.00 -7.01
CA ARG A 330 -7.31 -22.05 -7.12
C ARG A 330 -6.64 -23.42 -7.24
N ASP A 331 -7.21 -24.42 -6.56
CA ASP A 331 -6.71 -25.81 -6.55
C ASP A 331 -5.26 -25.97 -6.02
N SER A 332 -4.70 -24.95 -5.37
CA SER A 332 -3.36 -25.00 -4.77
C SER A 332 -3.40 -25.56 -3.34
N THR A 333 -2.37 -26.32 -2.97
CA THR A 333 -2.18 -26.83 -1.61
C THR A 333 -0.88 -26.33 -1.02
N VAL A 334 -0.95 -25.79 0.20
CA VAL A 334 0.20 -25.51 1.05
C VAL A 334 0.39 -26.68 2.00
N GLY A 335 1.57 -27.29 1.97
CA GLY A 335 1.93 -28.40 2.87
C GLY A 335 1.95 -27.99 4.35
N PRO A 336 2.12 -28.95 5.28
CA PRO A 336 2.11 -28.68 6.70
C PRO A 336 3.35 -27.89 7.15
N ARG A 337 3.17 -27.04 8.17
CA ARG A 337 4.22 -26.27 8.85
C ARG A 337 5.09 -25.40 7.92
N GLN A 338 4.49 -24.89 6.86
CA GLN A 338 5.13 -23.98 5.91
C GLN A 338 5.07 -22.54 6.43
N TYR A 339 6.06 -21.71 6.08
CA TYR A 339 6.04 -20.27 6.33
C TYR A 339 6.10 -19.53 4.99
N LEU A 340 4.98 -18.92 4.59
CA LEU A 340 4.86 -18.15 3.37
C LEU A 340 4.61 -16.69 3.71
N LYS A 341 5.42 -15.81 3.14
CA LYS A 341 5.27 -14.36 3.28
C LYS A 341 5.47 -13.70 1.93
N GLY A 342 4.51 -12.89 1.48
CA GLY A 342 4.60 -12.27 0.16
C GLY A 342 4.73 -13.34 -0.92
N THR A 343 3.90 -14.38 -0.92
CA THR A 343 4.07 -15.50 -1.85
C THR A 343 2.81 -15.76 -2.65
N VAL A 344 2.96 -16.05 -3.94
CA VAL A 344 1.89 -16.56 -4.78
C VAL A 344 2.10 -18.05 -4.98
N VAL A 345 1.12 -18.87 -4.56
CA VAL A 345 1.15 -20.32 -4.69
C VAL A 345 0.19 -20.76 -5.76
N VAL A 346 0.72 -21.43 -6.78
CA VAL A 346 -0.04 -21.94 -7.92
C VAL A 346 0.18 -23.43 -8.11
N LYS A 347 -0.83 -24.12 -8.63
CA LYS A 347 -0.70 -25.51 -9.10
C LYS A 347 0.31 -25.57 -10.26
N ASN A 348 1.04 -26.69 -10.40
CA ASN A 348 2.28 -26.90 -11.18
C ASN A 348 2.35 -26.48 -12.68
N GLN A 349 1.44 -25.66 -13.22
CA GLN A 349 1.44 -25.22 -14.61
C GLN A 349 2.01 -23.80 -14.78
N LEU A 350 3.30 -23.59 -14.45
CA LEU A 350 4.00 -22.39 -14.88
C LEU A 350 4.90 -22.71 -16.06
N HIS A 351 4.67 -22.05 -17.20
CA HIS A 351 5.63 -22.07 -18.29
C HIS A 351 6.92 -21.36 -17.84
N ALA A 352 8.08 -21.94 -18.13
CA ALA A 352 9.38 -21.55 -17.57
C ALA A 352 9.78 -20.06 -17.78
N ALA A 353 9.10 -19.34 -18.68
CA ALA A 353 9.33 -17.91 -18.92
C ALA A 353 8.67 -16.96 -17.90
N THR A 354 7.81 -17.44 -16.99
CA THR A 354 6.97 -16.60 -16.10
C THR A 354 7.67 -16.13 -14.81
N VAL A 355 8.89 -16.59 -14.53
CA VAL A 355 9.45 -16.57 -13.16
C VAL A 355 9.91 -15.19 -12.64
N ASN A 356 10.01 -14.15 -13.48
CA ASN A 356 10.66 -12.88 -13.09
C ASN A 356 9.81 -11.60 -13.15
N LEU A 357 8.48 -11.67 -13.24
CA LEU A 357 7.63 -10.47 -13.38
C LEU A 357 6.97 -9.96 -12.09
N LEU A 358 7.09 -10.68 -10.96
CA LEU A 358 6.59 -10.16 -9.68
C LEU A 358 7.50 -9.07 -9.12
N GLU A 359 6.91 -8.13 -8.37
CA GLU A 359 7.68 -7.17 -7.59
C GLU A 359 8.70 -7.89 -6.69
N LYS A 360 9.86 -7.27 -6.45
CA LYS A 360 10.96 -7.84 -5.64
C LYS A 360 10.56 -8.35 -4.24
N ASN A 361 9.39 -7.94 -3.75
CA ASN A 361 8.86 -8.31 -2.43
C ASN A 361 8.01 -9.59 -2.44
N TYR A 362 7.73 -10.16 -3.63
CA TYR A 362 6.92 -11.37 -3.75
C TYR A 362 7.68 -12.53 -4.39
N ASN A 363 7.45 -13.74 -3.88
CA ASN A 363 7.99 -14.98 -4.42
C ASN A 363 6.89 -15.79 -5.12
N ILE A 364 7.24 -16.52 -6.19
CA ILE A 364 6.37 -17.53 -6.80
C ILE A 364 6.86 -18.90 -6.34
N THR A 365 5.95 -19.78 -5.94
CA THR A 365 6.30 -21.17 -5.63
C THR A 365 5.26 -22.13 -6.19
N THR A 366 5.73 -23.19 -6.85
CA THR A 366 4.89 -24.28 -7.35
C THR A 366 4.84 -25.42 -6.33
N ILE A 367 3.79 -26.24 -6.38
CA ILE A 367 3.56 -27.39 -5.47
C ILE A 367 4.82 -28.27 -5.31
N ALA A 368 5.59 -28.47 -6.39
CA ALA A 368 6.78 -29.32 -6.38
C ALA A 368 8.06 -28.66 -5.81
N SER A 369 8.08 -27.33 -5.66
CA SER A 369 9.28 -26.56 -5.27
C SER A 369 9.14 -25.80 -3.96
N ALA A 370 7.99 -25.87 -3.30
CA ALA A 370 7.86 -25.51 -1.89
C ALA A 370 8.66 -26.52 -1.06
N LYS A 371 9.99 -26.39 -1.08
CA LYS A 371 10.81 -26.90 0.01
C LYS A 371 10.11 -26.40 1.27
N PRO A 372 9.94 -27.24 2.31
CA PRO A 372 9.76 -26.68 3.64
C PRO A 372 10.90 -25.70 3.85
N ALA A 373 10.62 -24.41 3.65
CA ALA A 373 11.40 -23.38 4.26
C ALA A 373 11.25 -23.76 5.72
N PRO A 374 12.33 -24.17 6.41
CA PRO A 374 12.17 -24.63 7.76
C PRO A 374 11.54 -23.43 8.47
N ALA A 375 10.33 -23.56 9.00
CA ALA A 375 9.73 -22.52 9.84
C ALA A 375 10.72 -22.19 10.98
N LEU A 376 11.49 -23.22 11.35
CA LEU A 376 12.72 -23.14 12.10
C LEU A 376 13.76 -22.21 11.49
N ALA A 377 14.13 -22.22 10.21
CA ALA A 377 15.17 -21.37 9.62
C ALA A 377 14.76 -19.90 9.47
N GLY A 378 13.49 -19.57 9.22
CA GLY A 378 13.02 -18.18 9.19
C GLY A 378 12.92 -17.58 10.59
N GLN A 379 12.36 -18.34 11.53
CA GLN A 379 12.30 -17.97 12.94
C GLN A 379 13.71 -18.03 13.58
N GLN A 380 14.57 -18.98 13.20
CA GLN A 380 15.98 -19.07 13.60
C GLN A 380 16.78 -17.97 12.94
N ARG A 381 16.56 -17.58 11.68
CA ARG A 381 17.23 -16.41 11.08
C ARG A 381 16.83 -15.14 11.79
N ARG A 382 15.57 -14.97 12.16
CA ARG A 382 15.11 -13.80 12.92
C ARG A 382 15.56 -13.85 14.38
N ARG A 383 15.60 -15.03 15.01
CA ARG A 383 16.16 -15.24 16.35
C ARG A 383 17.67 -15.05 16.36
N LEU A 384 18.39 -15.57 15.36
CA LEU A 384 19.82 -15.42 15.15
C LEU A 384 20.15 -13.96 14.85
N TYR A 385 19.39 -13.30 13.98
CA TYR A 385 19.48 -11.86 13.77
C TYR A 385 19.28 -11.11 15.09
N ASN A 386 18.20 -11.36 15.83
CA ASN A 386 17.92 -10.67 17.10
C ASN A 386 19.01 -10.96 18.16
N PHE A 387 19.54 -12.18 18.18
CA PHE A 387 20.60 -12.61 19.08
C PHE A 387 21.93 -11.97 18.72
N SER A 388 22.36 -12.07 17.46
CA SER A 388 23.57 -11.44 16.93
C SER A 388 23.49 -9.91 17.05
N LYS A 389 22.34 -9.32 16.73
CA LYS A 389 22.07 -7.89 16.95
C LYS A 389 22.20 -7.52 18.41
N ARG A 390 21.64 -8.33 19.32
CA ARG A 390 21.77 -8.07 20.75
C ARG A 390 23.22 -8.19 21.23
N GLY A 391 23.97 -9.17 20.73
CA GLY A 391 25.40 -9.32 21.02
C GLY A 391 26.20 -8.12 20.52
N MET A 392 25.94 -7.68 19.29
CA MET A 392 26.52 -6.47 18.69
C MET A 392 26.20 -5.22 19.51
N ASP A 393 24.93 -5.03 19.88
CA ASP A 393 24.48 -3.92 20.71
C ASP A 393 25.18 -3.90 22.07
N LEU A 394 25.31 -5.05 22.73
CA LEU A 394 25.98 -5.14 24.02
C LEU A 394 27.48 -4.86 23.91
N PHE A 395 28.14 -5.44 22.90
CA PHE A 395 29.57 -5.26 22.66
C PHE A 395 29.91 -3.79 22.41
N PHE A 396 29.24 -3.15 21.45
CA PHE A 396 29.48 -1.74 21.14
C PHE A 396 29.02 -0.81 22.26
N ALA A 397 27.91 -1.12 22.94
CA ALA A 397 27.44 -0.27 24.05
C ALA A 397 28.40 -0.32 25.23
N LEU A 398 28.93 -1.49 25.57
CA LEU A 398 29.90 -1.62 26.66
C LEU A 398 31.22 -0.91 26.31
N PHE A 399 31.71 -1.12 25.09
CA PHE A 399 32.93 -0.46 24.59
C PHE A 399 32.79 1.07 24.60
N LEU A 400 31.72 1.59 23.98
CA LEU A 400 31.48 3.04 23.94
C LEU A 400 31.18 3.60 25.33
N PHE A 401 30.48 2.87 26.19
CA PHE A 401 30.20 3.34 27.56
C PHE A 401 31.47 3.49 28.36
N MET A 402 32.40 2.51 28.29
CA MET A 402 33.70 2.60 28.97
C MET A 402 34.57 3.72 28.38
N PHE A 403 34.58 3.87 27.06
CA PHE A 403 35.32 4.93 26.37
C PHE A 403 34.80 6.34 26.72
N PHE A 404 33.48 6.51 26.75
CA PHE A 404 32.85 7.81 27.05
C PHE A 404 32.67 8.07 28.54
N LEU A 405 32.92 7.12 29.44
CA LEU A 405 32.77 7.31 30.89
C LEU A 405 33.50 8.54 31.44
N PRO A 406 34.81 8.79 31.14
CA PRO A 406 35.49 10.00 31.61
C PRO A 406 34.87 11.27 31.02
N ILE A 407 34.50 11.24 29.73
CA ILE A 407 33.85 12.37 29.04
C ILE A 407 32.50 12.68 29.67
N MET A 408 31.71 11.66 30.01
CA MET A 408 30.43 11.80 30.69
C MET A 408 30.58 12.49 32.05
N GLY A 409 31.66 12.22 32.79
CA GLY A 409 31.98 12.89 34.05
C GLY A 409 32.24 14.39 33.87
N VAL A 410 33.04 14.75 32.87
CA VAL A 410 33.32 16.16 32.53
C VAL A 410 32.05 16.89 32.09
N LEU A 411 31.26 16.28 31.19
CA LEU A 411 29.99 16.85 30.73
C LEU A 411 29.00 17.01 31.87
N ALA A 412 28.93 16.05 32.80
CA ALA A 412 28.08 16.14 33.99
C ALA A 412 28.44 17.34 34.87
N ALA A 413 29.73 17.57 35.11
CA ALA A 413 30.20 18.75 35.84
C ALA A 413 29.85 20.05 35.10
N ALA A 414 30.11 20.13 33.79
CA ALA A 414 29.79 21.30 32.97
C ALA A 414 28.28 21.63 33.00
N ILE A 415 27.40 20.63 32.88
CA ILE A 415 25.93 20.81 32.96
C ILE A 415 25.51 21.33 34.34
N LYS A 416 26.17 20.86 35.41
CA LYS A 416 25.86 21.25 36.79
C LYS A 416 26.28 22.70 37.08
N LEU A 417 27.39 23.14 36.49
CA LEU A 417 27.90 24.50 36.60
C LEU A 417 27.13 25.50 35.72
N ASP A 418 26.57 25.06 34.59
CA ASP A 418 25.86 25.92 33.63
C ASP A 418 24.45 26.33 34.09
N SER A 419 23.74 25.46 34.83
CA SER A 419 22.37 25.76 35.28
C SER A 419 21.90 24.89 36.48
N PRO A 420 20.99 25.39 37.35
CA PRO A 420 20.46 24.62 38.47
C PRO A 420 19.62 23.41 38.00
N GLY A 421 19.61 22.33 38.80
CA GLY A 421 18.82 21.10 38.58
C GLY A 421 19.63 19.82 38.32
N PRO A 422 19.00 18.75 37.79
CA PRO A 422 19.64 17.44 37.57
C PRO A 422 20.46 17.37 36.28
N VAL A 423 21.56 16.61 36.31
CA VAL A 423 22.44 16.37 35.15
C VAL A 423 21.72 15.56 34.05
N PHE A 424 21.00 14.52 34.46
CA PHE A 424 20.27 13.64 33.53
C PHE A 424 18.84 14.11 33.34
N PHE A 425 18.43 14.21 32.09
CA PHE A 425 17.03 14.34 31.68
C PHE A 425 16.45 12.95 31.39
N ARG A 426 15.23 12.69 31.86
CA ARG A 426 14.52 11.41 31.68
C ARG A 426 13.17 11.65 31.02
N GLN A 427 12.85 10.88 29.99
CA GLN A 427 11.58 11.00 29.29
C GLN A 427 10.95 9.62 29.03
N ARG A 428 9.64 9.49 29.28
CA ARG A 428 8.90 8.27 28.92
C ARG A 428 8.75 8.16 27.40
N ARG A 429 9.19 7.03 26.86
CA ARG A 429 9.10 6.68 25.44
C ARG A 429 8.61 5.25 25.28
N CYS A 430 8.01 4.95 24.14
CA CYS A 430 7.53 3.61 23.80
C CYS A 430 8.64 2.81 23.14
N GLY A 431 8.91 1.62 23.68
CA GLY A 431 9.81 0.61 23.15
C GLY A 431 9.09 -0.53 22.43
N LEU A 432 9.76 -1.68 22.33
CA LEU A 432 9.23 -2.87 21.67
C LEU A 432 7.87 -3.28 22.27
N GLY A 433 6.89 -3.52 21.40
CA GLY A 433 5.52 -3.89 21.78
C GLY A 433 4.76 -2.77 22.49
N GLY A 434 5.22 -1.52 22.40
CA GLY A 434 4.59 -0.37 23.07
C GLY A 434 4.94 -0.23 24.55
N ARG A 435 5.82 -1.06 25.10
CA ARG A 435 6.24 -0.98 26.51
C ARG A 435 6.94 0.35 26.77
N GLU A 436 6.49 1.09 27.78
CA GLU A 436 7.11 2.37 28.13
C GLU A 436 8.43 2.16 28.89
N PHE A 437 9.42 2.98 28.60
CA PHE A 437 10.70 3.03 29.32
C PHE A 437 11.18 4.48 29.49
N PHE A 438 12.12 4.70 30.40
CA PHE A 438 12.74 6.00 30.60
C PHE A 438 13.98 6.15 29.72
N MET A 439 13.88 6.96 28.67
CA MET A 439 15.02 7.33 27.84
C MET A 439 15.88 8.36 28.58
N PHE A 440 17.19 8.06 28.71
CA PHE A 440 18.15 8.93 29.40
C PHE A 440 18.87 9.85 28.42
N LYS A 441 19.01 11.12 28.79
CA LYS A 441 19.82 12.10 28.06
C LYS A 441 20.57 12.98 29.05
N PHE A 442 21.62 13.66 28.60
CA PHE A 442 22.10 14.81 29.33
C PHE A 442 21.12 15.97 29.17
N ARG A 443 20.95 16.74 30.25
CA ARG A 443 20.13 17.94 30.21
C ARG A 443 20.81 18.99 29.34
N SER A 444 20.12 19.39 28.28
CA SER A 444 20.53 20.46 27.35
C SER A 444 19.61 21.67 27.36
N MET A 445 18.54 21.65 28.17
CA MET A 445 17.56 22.71 28.29
C MET A 445 17.37 23.16 29.74
N VAL A 446 16.87 24.38 29.93
CA VAL A 446 16.44 24.91 31.23
C VAL A 446 15.32 24.06 31.85
N GLN A 447 15.21 24.07 33.17
CA GLN A 447 14.33 23.16 33.91
C GLN A 447 12.84 23.33 33.57
N ASP A 448 12.42 24.54 33.20
CA ASP A 448 11.07 24.95 32.85
C ASP A 448 10.77 24.86 31.34
N ALA A 449 11.67 24.28 30.54
CA ALA A 449 11.52 24.19 29.08
C ALA A 449 10.25 23.49 28.60
N ALA A 450 9.70 22.56 29.38
CA ALA A 450 8.45 21.87 29.06
C ALA A 450 7.22 22.78 29.16
N GLN A 451 7.22 23.73 30.13
CA GLN A 451 6.14 24.71 30.30
C GLN A 451 6.18 25.74 29.16
N ARG A 452 7.38 26.25 28.86
CA ARG A 452 7.62 27.19 27.74
C ARG A 452 7.38 26.60 26.35
N GLN A 453 7.28 25.26 26.22
CA GLN A 453 7.02 24.61 24.93
C GLN A 453 5.67 25.02 24.35
N HIS A 454 4.65 25.23 25.19
CA HIS A 454 3.30 25.56 24.72
C HIS A 454 3.27 26.94 24.04
N GLU A 455 3.99 27.91 24.62
CA GLU A 455 4.11 29.29 24.13
C GLU A 455 4.86 29.36 22.79
N LEU A 456 5.82 28.45 22.57
CA LEU A 456 6.66 28.42 21.36
C LEU A 456 6.10 27.53 20.25
N LYS A 457 4.89 26.94 20.41
CA LYS A 457 4.29 26.04 19.40
C LYS A 457 4.21 26.63 18.00
N HIS A 458 3.95 27.94 17.91
CA HIS A 458 3.83 28.68 16.65
C HIS A 458 5.15 28.79 15.87
N LEU A 459 6.29 28.55 16.53
CA LEU A 459 7.63 28.58 15.91
C LEU A 459 8.08 27.21 15.41
N ASN A 460 7.22 26.18 15.46
CA ASN A 460 7.58 24.84 15.00
C ASN A 460 7.88 24.84 13.49
N GLN A 461 9.06 24.36 13.10
CA GLN A 461 9.53 24.38 11.72
C GLN A 461 9.39 23.02 11.00
N VAL A 462 8.82 22.00 11.67
CA VAL A 462 8.71 20.65 11.13
C VAL A 462 7.29 20.11 11.23
N ASP A 463 6.88 19.38 10.20
CA ASP A 463 5.58 18.69 10.18
C ASP A 463 5.61 17.37 10.98
N GLY A 464 4.45 16.93 11.43
CA GLY A 464 4.27 15.66 12.15
C GLY A 464 4.37 15.78 13.68
N PRO A 465 4.65 14.66 14.39
CA PRO A 465 4.53 14.60 15.85
C PRO A 465 5.72 15.21 16.61
N ILE A 466 6.76 15.66 15.91
CA ILE A 466 7.98 16.20 16.52
C ILE A 466 7.89 17.73 16.59
N PHE A 467 8.46 18.31 17.64
CA PHE A 467 8.59 19.75 17.79
C PHE A 467 10.07 20.16 17.63
N LYS A 468 10.37 21.06 16.70
CA LYS A 468 11.73 21.51 16.38
C LYS A 468 11.78 23.00 16.05
N ILE A 469 12.78 23.70 16.60
CA ILE A 469 13.10 25.12 16.36
C ILE A 469 14.62 25.24 16.17
N GLU A 470 15.05 25.94 15.12
CA GLU A 470 16.47 26.08 14.74
C GLU A 470 17.34 26.84 15.76
N ASN A 471 16.74 27.74 16.54
CA ASN A 471 17.43 28.47 17.61
C ASN A 471 16.57 28.47 18.88
N ASP A 472 16.40 27.28 19.47
CA ASP A 472 15.51 27.10 20.61
C ASP A 472 16.00 27.91 21.84
N PRO A 473 15.24 28.93 22.30
CA PRO A 473 15.64 29.80 23.41
C PRO A 473 15.68 29.06 24.76
N ARG A 474 15.17 27.82 24.81
CA ARG A 474 15.16 26.99 26.02
C ARG A 474 16.46 26.24 26.24
N MET A 475 17.41 26.27 25.29
CA MET A 475 18.70 25.60 25.42
C MET A 475 19.68 26.36 26.32
N THR A 476 20.43 25.64 27.16
CA THR A 476 21.50 26.24 27.97
C THR A 476 22.79 26.44 27.14
N ARG A 477 23.80 27.15 27.66
CA ARG A 477 25.04 27.42 26.90
C ARG A 477 25.80 26.12 26.60
N VAL A 478 25.95 25.25 27.60
CA VAL A 478 26.52 23.90 27.43
C VAL A 478 25.56 23.03 26.61
N GLY A 479 24.25 23.19 26.79
CA GLY A 479 23.21 22.47 26.05
C GLY A 479 23.29 22.63 24.53
N LYS A 480 23.63 23.83 24.04
CA LYS A 480 23.87 24.09 22.61
C LYS A 480 25.01 23.23 22.06
N ILE A 481 26.12 23.14 22.79
CA ILE A 481 27.28 22.33 22.39
C ILE A 481 26.92 20.84 22.42
N LEU A 482 26.24 20.39 23.48
CA LEU A 482 25.81 19.00 23.62
C LEU A 482 24.94 18.55 22.45
N ARG A 483 23.98 19.37 22.02
CA ARG A 483 23.09 19.05 20.91
C ARG A 483 23.78 19.14 19.56
N LYS A 484 24.67 20.13 19.36
CA LYS A 484 25.46 20.30 18.13
C LYS A 484 26.22 19.03 17.76
N PHE A 485 26.82 18.38 18.76
CA PHE A 485 27.60 17.16 18.58
C PHE A 485 26.87 15.89 19.01
N SER A 486 25.55 15.97 19.28
CA SER A 486 24.72 14.85 19.78
C SER A 486 25.27 14.17 21.05
N LEU A 487 26.10 14.86 21.82
CA LEU A 487 26.66 14.38 23.08
C LEU A 487 25.56 14.22 24.14
N ASP A 488 24.40 14.90 23.99
CA ASP A 488 23.26 14.74 24.88
C ASP A 488 22.66 13.33 24.87
N GLU A 489 22.92 12.57 23.81
CA GLU A 489 22.37 11.23 23.62
C GLU A 489 23.26 10.10 24.18
N ILE A 490 24.50 10.40 24.61
CA ILE A 490 25.43 9.40 25.18
C ILE A 490 24.82 8.59 26.34
N PRO A 491 24.05 9.17 27.28
CA PRO A 491 23.42 8.39 28.36
C PRO A 491 22.44 7.30 27.87
N GLN A 492 21.97 7.35 26.62
CA GLN A 492 21.13 6.30 26.03
C GLN A 492 21.88 4.97 25.87
N LEU A 493 23.23 4.95 25.94
CA LEU A 493 24.01 3.70 26.03
C LEU A 493 23.53 2.83 27.19
N ILE A 494 23.08 3.45 28.30
CA ILE A 494 22.47 2.73 29.44
C ILE A 494 21.18 2.02 29.01
N ASN A 495 20.33 2.66 28.19
CA ASN A 495 19.10 2.05 27.67
C ASN A 495 19.40 0.88 26.71
N ILE A 496 20.46 1.00 25.91
CA ILE A 496 20.93 -0.09 25.04
C ILE A 496 21.43 -1.25 25.91
N LEU A 497 22.26 -1.00 26.93
CA LEU A 497 22.73 -2.04 27.85
C LEU A 497 21.56 -2.74 28.57
N ARG A 498 20.54 -1.99 29.02
CA ARG A 498 19.30 -2.54 29.61
C ARG A 498 18.40 -3.29 28.63
N GLY A 499 18.66 -3.17 27.33
CA GLY A 499 17.89 -3.84 26.28
C GLY A 499 16.56 -3.17 25.96
N GLU A 500 16.32 -1.97 26.47
CA GLU A 500 15.15 -1.12 26.16
C GLU A 500 15.27 -0.50 24.76
N MET A 501 16.51 -0.21 24.34
CA MET A 501 16.87 0.33 23.03
C MET A 501 17.88 -0.56 22.31
N SER A 502 18.12 -0.26 21.04
CA SER A 502 19.21 -0.79 20.21
C SER A 502 20.03 0.39 19.65
N PHE A 503 21.22 0.15 19.08
CA PHE A 503 21.87 1.23 18.33
C PHE A 503 21.06 1.61 17.09
N VAL A 504 20.54 0.62 16.37
CA VAL A 504 19.80 0.83 15.11
C VAL A 504 18.34 0.47 15.26
N GLY A 505 17.47 1.42 14.96
CA GLY A 505 16.02 1.27 15.01
C GLY A 505 15.28 2.60 14.80
N PRO A 506 13.94 2.58 14.70
CA PRO A 506 13.13 3.80 14.68
C PRO A 506 13.39 4.66 15.92
N ARG A 507 13.36 5.98 15.79
CA ARG A 507 13.56 6.88 16.94
C ARG A 507 12.49 6.64 18.02
N PRO A 508 12.85 6.60 19.32
CA PRO A 508 11.86 6.45 20.39
C PRO A 508 10.86 7.60 20.39
N LEU A 509 9.56 7.28 20.34
CA LEU A 509 8.48 8.28 20.40
C LEU A 509 7.68 8.17 21.69
N ALA A 510 7.04 9.27 22.08
CA ALA A 510 6.12 9.29 23.22
C ALA A 510 4.77 8.72 22.79
N ARG A 511 4.00 8.19 23.73
CA ARG A 511 2.70 7.58 23.42
C ARG A 511 1.72 8.52 22.71
N LYS A 512 1.78 9.82 23.01
CA LYS A 512 0.98 10.86 22.34
C LYS A 512 1.36 11.06 20.87
N GLU A 513 2.64 10.90 20.53
CA GLU A 513 3.18 11.09 19.18
C GLU A 513 2.78 9.94 18.25
N LEU A 514 2.60 8.73 18.80
CA LEU A 514 2.12 7.55 18.07
C LEU A 514 0.66 7.66 17.58
N LYS A 515 -0.12 8.62 18.11
CA LYS A 515 -1.52 8.80 17.68
C LYS A 515 -1.67 9.46 16.31
N PHE A 516 -0.59 10.00 15.74
CA PHE A 516 -0.62 10.68 14.45
C PHE A 516 -0.94 9.74 13.26
N GLU A 517 -0.45 8.50 13.28
CA GLU A 517 -0.77 7.49 12.25
C GLU A 517 -0.78 6.08 12.86
N PRO A 518 -1.97 5.47 13.10
CA PRO A 518 -2.09 4.17 13.76
C PRO A 518 -1.36 3.02 13.05
N SER A 519 -1.47 2.92 11.71
CA SER A 519 -0.83 1.85 10.93
C SER A 519 0.70 1.89 10.98
N TRP A 520 1.27 3.10 11.03
CA TRP A 520 2.70 3.33 11.23
C TRP A 520 3.14 2.95 12.65
N SER A 521 2.36 3.33 13.65
CA SER A 521 2.60 3.00 15.05
C SER A 521 2.63 1.49 15.31
N GLU A 522 1.69 0.74 14.73
CA GLU A 522 1.69 -0.73 14.85
C GLU A 522 2.92 -1.37 14.21
N THR A 523 3.35 -0.86 13.07
CA THR A 523 4.52 -1.42 12.35
C THR A 523 5.82 -1.12 13.08
N ARG A 524 6.03 0.13 13.52
CA ARG A 524 7.27 0.55 14.18
C ARG A 524 7.46 -0.04 15.57
N LEU A 525 6.37 -0.32 16.30
CA LEU A 525 6.43 -0.93 17.63
C LEU A 525 6.78 -2.43 17.60
N GLN A 526 6.87 -3.04 16.42
CA GLN A 526 7.32 -4.44 16.26
C GLN A 526 8.84 -4.59 16.39
N VAL A 527 9.59 -3.50 16.46
CA VAL A 527 11.04 -3.49 16.57
C VAL A 527 11.49 -2.63 17.75
N LYS A 528 12.70 -2.89 18.28
CA LYS A 528 13.27 -2.02 19.32
C LYS A 528 13.57 -0.65 18.73
N PRO A 529 13.31 0.44 19.48
CA PRO A 529 13.71 1.76 19.03
C PRO A 529 15.24 1.89 19.06
N GLY A 530 15.76 2.76 18.18
CA GLY A 530 17.19 2.96 17.94
C GLY A 530 17.71 4.29 18.49
N LEU A 531 19.01 4.32 18.79
CA LEU A 531 19.76 5.58 18.94
C LEU A 531 19.84 6.31 17.58
N THR A 532 20.10 5.55 16.52
CA THR A 532 20.09 5.99 15.13
C THR A 532 19.11 5.15 14.30
N GLY A 533 18.63 5.70 13.19
CA GLY A 533 17.61 5.08 12.35
C GLY A 533 17.77 5.46 10.89
N LEU A 534 17.09 4.71 10.02
CA LEU A 534 17.24 4.84 8.57
C LEU A 534 16.92 6.26 8.06
N TRP A 535 15.93 6.92 8.66
CA TRP A 535 15.61 8.30 8.34
C TRP A 535 16.62 9.30 8.92
N GLN A 536 17.24 9.03 10.08
CA GLN A 536 18.27 9.92 10.63
C GLN A 536 19.54 9.93 9.76
N VAL A 537 19.77 8.84 9.00
CA VAL A 537 20.94 8.75 8.11
C VAL A 537 20.69 9.10 6.64
N ASN A 538 19.45 9.05 6.18
CA ASN A 538 19.09 9.36 4.78
C ASN A 538 18.17 10.59 4.65
N GLY A 539 17.44 10.93 5.70
CA GLY A 539 16.52 12.06 5.76
C GLY A 539 17.30 13.33 6.06
N ARG A 540 17.45 14.17 5.04
CA ARG A 540 17.96 15.53 5.18
C ARG A 540 16.91 16.39 5.91
N SER A 541 17.29 17.62 6.26
CA SER A 541 16.49 18.63 6.97
C SER A 541 15.06 18.86 6.42
N ASP A 542 14.81 18.50 5.16
CA ASP A 542 13.54 18.71 4.44
C ASP A 542 12.69 17.43 4.24
N SER A 543 12.99 16.36 4.97
CA SER A 543 12.24 15.11 4.83
C SER A 543 10.83 15.28 5.40
N SER A 544 9.81 15.02 4.59
CA SER A 544 8.42 15.13 5.05
C SER A 544 8.12 14.06 6.11
N PHE A 545 7.13 14.31 6.98
CA PHE A 545 6.65 13.32 7.95
C PHE A 545 6.31 11.96 7.27
N ARG A 546 5.83 12.01 6.03
CA ARG A 546 5.51 10.83 5.22
C ARG A 546 6.73 9.98 4.85
N ASP A 547 7.85 10.63 4.52
CA ASP A 547 9.11 9.94 4.21
C ASP A 547 9.67 9.25 5.45
N TRP A 548 9.55 9.91 6.60
CA TRP A 548 9.91 9.30 7.87
C TRP A 548 9.08 8.04 8.15
N VAL A 549 7.75 8.11 7.99
CA VAL A 549 6.86 6.95 8.12
C VAL A 549 7.29 5.81 7.18
N ALA A 550 7.59 6.11 5.92
CA ALA A 550 8.00 5.13 4.93
C ALA A 550 9.32 4.45 5.30
N MET A 551 10.33 5.22 5.74
CA MET A 551 11.63 4.69 6.16
C MET A 551 11.54 3.86 7.45
N ASP A 552 10.71 4.26 8.42
CA ASP A 552 10.43 3.47 9.63
C ASP A 552 9.75 2.13 9.25
N LYS A 553 8.75 2.15 8.37
CA LYS A 553 8.06 0.94 7.87
C LYS A 553 9.02 0.02 7.09
N TYR A 554 9.87 0.60 6.23
CA TYR A 554 10.88 -0.15 5.47
C TYR A 554 11.88 -0.83 6.42
N TYR A 555 12.43 -0.08 7.37
CA TYR A 555 13.38 -0.62 8.33
C TYR A 555 12.77 -1.77 9.16
N ALA A 556 11.54 -1.58 9.66
CA ALA A 556 10.84 -2.59 10.45
C ALA A 556 10.59 -3.91 9.69
N THR A 557 10.49 -3.85 8.35
CA THR A 557 10.21 -5.01 7.49
C THR A 557 11.47 -5.66 6.90
N HIS A 558 12.59 -4.94 6.81
CA HIS A 558 13.83 -5.38 6.14
C HIS A 558 15.05 -5.47 7.07
N GLN A 559 14.81 -5.73 8.36
CA GLN A 559 15.87 -5.83 9.37
C GLN A 559 16.95 -6.86 9.00
N SER A 560 18.20 -6.42 8.92
CA SER A 560 19.36 -7.29 8.69
C SER A 560 20.62 -6.66 9.31
N LEU A 561 21.61 -7.49 9.67
CA LEU A 561 22.87 -6.98 10.21
C LEU A 561 23.60 -6.08 9.21
N LEU A 562 23.54 -6.40 7.92
CA LEU A 562 24.17 -5.59 6.87
C LEU A 562 23.51 -4.20 6.77
N LEU A 563 22.18 -4.14 6.88
CA LEU A 563 21.46 -2.86 6.91
C LEU A 563 21.81 -2.08 8.18
N ASP A 564 21.87 -2.74 9.33
CA ASP A 564 22.25 -2.11 10.61
C ASP A 564 23.67 -1.54 10.54
N LEU A 565 24.64 -2.30 10.04
CA LEU A 565 26.02 -1.84 9.84
C LEU A 565 26.10 -0.67 8.86
N LYS A 566 25.33 -0.70 7.76
CA LYS A 566 25.27 0.41 6.81
C LYS A 566 24.74 1.69 7.45
N ILE A 567 23.73 1.58 8.33
CA ILE A 567 23.19 2.72 9.07
C ILE A 567 24.25 3.23 10.05
N LEU A 568 24.84 2.34 10.87
CA LEU A 568 25.88 2.70 11.85
C LEU A 568 27.08 3.38 11.21
N PHE A 569 27.52 2.92 10.04
CA PHE A 569 28.65 3.52 9.33
C PHE A 569 28.35 4.94 8.86
N LYS A 570 27.09 5.23 8.50
CA LYS A 570 26.67 6.59 8.10
C LYS A 570 26.50 7.54 9.29
N THR A 571 26.26 7.02 10.50
CA THR A 571 25.93 7.84 11.67
C THR A 571 27.06 8.81 12.09
N PRO A 572 28.34 8.42 12.22
CA PRO A 572 29.42 9.33 12.61
C PRO A 572 29.61 10.50 11.65
N PHE A 573 29.50 10.27 10.34
CA PHE A 573 29.62 11.33 9.34
C PHE A 573 28.52 12.40 9.52
N ASN A 574 27.31 11.97 9.83
CA ASN A 574 26.19 12.89 10.05
C ASN A 574 26.33 13.67 11.37
N VAL A 575 26.84 13.03 12.42
CA VAL A 575 27.09 13.68 13.73
C VAL A 575 28.24 14.70 13.64
N LEU A 576 29.32 14.36 12.94
CA LEU A 576 30.51 15.22 12.80
C LEU A 576 30.27 16.45 11.91
N LEU A 577 29.41 16.33 10.90
CA LEU A 577 29.01 17.44 10.04
C LEU A 577 27.98 18.39 10.70
N GLY A 578 27.54 18.11 11.93
CA GLY A 578 26.47 18.86 12.60
C GLY A 578 25.11 18.76 11.90
N ALA A 579 24.97 17.83 10.95
CA ALA A 579 23.82 17.74 10.06
C ALA A 579 22.59 17.23 10.83
N GLY A 580 21.66 18.14 11.11
CA GLY A 580 20.42 17.88 11.84
C GLY A 580 20.41 18.40 13.28
N ALA A 581 21.53 18.91 13.79
CA ALA A 581 21.61 19.57 15.07
C ALA A 581 21.26 21.05 14.94
N TYR A 582 20.11 21.40 15.51
CA TYR A 582 19.72 22.79 15.75
C TYR A 582 19.23 22.93 17.20
#